data_AF-A0A950C3V5-F1
#
_entry.id   AF-A0A950C3V5-F1
#
_cell.length_a   1.000
_cell.length_b   1.000
_cell.length_c   1.000
_cell.angle_alpha   90.00
_cell.angle_beta   90.00
_cell.angle_gamma   90.00
#
_symmetry.space_group_name_H-M   'P 1'
#
loop_
_entity.id
_entity.type
_entity.pdbx_description
1 polymer ?
#
loop_
_entity_poly.entity_id
_entity_poly.type
_entity_poly.pdbx_seq_one_letter_code
_entity_poly.pdbx_strand_id
1 'polypeptide(L)' 'LDTLGLRDWARPGCLWLIEWPERAAGRLPPADLALDFSLGDGGHDIATRAHSRLGRTWLAQLEGEDRDPARGGGASREVS' A
#
# COMPACT_ATOMS: atom_id res chain seq x y z
N LEU A 1 19.72 8.90 -2.85
CA LEU A 1 18.63 9.26 -3.80
C LEU A 1 19.15 9.92 -5.07
N ASP A 2 20.23 10.72 -5.03
CA ASP A 2 20.80 11.39 -6.23
C ASP A 2 21.09 10.44 -7.40
N THR A 3 21.67 9.28 -7.11
CA THR A 3 22.06 8.29 -8.12
C THR A 3 20.87 7.51 -8.73
N LEU A 4 19.62 7.78 -8.33
CA LEU A 4 18.40 7.27 -8.97
C LEU A 4 17.64 8.37 -9.74
N GLY A 5 18.11 9.63 -9.71
CA GLY A 5 17.36 10.78 -10.27
C GLY A 5 16.06 11.11 -9.52
N LEU A 6 15.80 10.46 -8.38
CA LEU A 6 14.55 10.60 -7.61
C LEU A 6 14.53 11.81 -6.67
N ARG A 7 15.68 12.46 -6.45
CA ARG A 7 15.78 13.57 -5.48
C ARG A 7 14.95 14.78 -5.88
N ASP A 8 14.82 15.04 -7.18
CA ASP A 8 14.01 16.14 -7.68
C ASP A 8 12.51 15.91 -7.48
N TRP A 9 12.09 14.67 -7.29
CA TRP A 9 10.72 14.26 -7.02
C TRP A 9 10.43 14.11 -5.52
N ALA A 10 11.46 14.26 -4.67
CA ALA A 10 11.36 14.16 -3.22
C ALA A 10 10.88 15.51 -2.65
N ARG A 11 9.69 15.92 -3.07
CA ARG A 11 9.08 17.20 -2.70
C ARG A 11 7.86 16.96 -1.81
N PRO A 12 7.54 17.89 -0.90
CA PRO A 12 6.30 17.83 -0.13
C PRO A 12 5.08 17.71 -1.06
N GLY A 13 4.13 16.85 -0.70
CA GLY A 13 2.89 16.66 -1.45
C GLY A 13 2.97 15.65 -2.61
N CYS A 14 4.13 15.05 -2.88
CA CYS A 14 4.25 13.95 -3.83
C CYS A 14 4.05 12.60 -3.14
N LEU A 15 3.29 11.69 -3.76
CA LEU A 15 3.24 10.28 -3.40
C LEU A 15 4.24 9.51 -4.26
N TRP A 16 5.05 8.66 -3.62
CA TRP A 16 5.96 7.76 -4.31
C TRP A 16 5.38 6.35 -4.31
N LEU A 17 5.13 5.81 -5.50
CA LEU A 17 4.79 4.41 -5.68
C LEU A 17 5.98 3.71 -6.32
N ILE A 18 6.52 2.71 -5.62
CA ILE A 18 7.74 2.03 -6.04
C ILE A 18 7.41 0.56 -6.20
N GLU A 19 7.53 0.08 -7.43
CA GLU A 19 7.49 -1.35 -7.73
C GLU A 19 8.87 -1.98 -7.49
N TRP A 20 8.87 -3.15 -6.86
CA TRP A 20 10.03 -4.02 -6.65
C TRP A 20 11.16 -3.31 -5.87
N PRO A 21 10.87 -2.81 -4.65
CA PRO A 21 11.81 -2.00 -3.86
C PRO A 21 13.13 -2.71 -3.56
N GLU A 22 13.14 -4.04 -3.54
CA GLU A 22 14.33 -4.88 -3.40
C GLU A 22 15.40 -4.61 -4.46
N ARG A 23 15.00 -4.22 -5.68
CA ARG A 23 15.93 -3.89 -6.78
C ARG A 23 16.70 -2.61 -6.54
N ALA A 24 16.25 -1.76 -5.62
CA ALA A 24 16.96 -0.55 -5.25
C ALA A 24 18.13 -0.79 -4.27
N ALA A 25 18.37 -2.03 -3.85
CA ALA A 25 19.53 -2.44 -3.04
C ALA A 25 19.76 -1.55 -1.80
N GLY A 26 18.68 -1.23 -1.07
CA GLY A 26 18.74 -0.42 0.15
C GLY A 26 18.92 1.09 -0.05
N ARG A 27 18.84 1.59 -1.29
CA ARG A 27 19.02 3.02 -1.61
C ARG A 27 17.76 3.85 -1.43
N LEU A 28 16.62 3.20 -1.16
CA LEU A 28 15.35 3.85 -0.88
C LEU A 28 15.27 4.26 0.59
N PRO A 29 14.62 5.41 0.89
CA PRO A 29 14.20 5.67 2.25
C PRO A 29 13.19 4.58 2.70
N PRO A 30 13.02 4.39 4.02
CA PRO A 30 11.94 3.55 4.54
C PRO A 30 10.59 4.03 3.99
N ALA A 31 9.78 3.10 3.49
CA ALA A 31 8.43 3.41 3.06
C ALA A 31 7.54 3.73 4.26
N ASP A 32 6.56 4.62 4.09
CA ASP A 32 5.51 4.85 5.11
C ASP A 32 4.55 3.66 5.18
N LEU A 33 4.25 3.05 4.03
CA LEU A 33 3.36 1.92 3.83
C LEU A 33 3.98 0.93 2.83
N ALA A 34 4.01 -0.36 3.19
CA ALA A 34 4.39 -1.45 2.30
C ALA A 34 3.15 -2.29 1.93
N LEU A 35 3.11 -2.75 0.68
CA LEU A 35 2.06 -3.61 0.13
C LEU A 35 2.73 -4.86 -0.44
N ASP A 36 2.37 -6.03 0.10
CA ASP A 36 2.83 -7.33 -0.36
C ASP A 36 1.68 -8.00 -1.12
N PHE A 37 1.88 -8.26 -2.42
CA PHE A 37 0.87 -8.87 -3.28
C PHE A 37 1.15 -10.37 -3.45
N SER A 38 0.12 -11.19 -3.33
CA SER A 38 0.19 -12.64 -3.54
C SER A 38 -1.01 -13.14 -4.34
N LEU A 39 -0.84 -14.27 -5.02
CA LEU A 39 -1.94 -14.96 -5.69
C LEU A 39 -2.71 -15.77 -4.63
N GLY A 40 -4.00 -15.49 -4.46
CA GLY A 40 -4.94 -16.27 -3.66
C GLY A 40 -5.88 -17.10 -4.54
N ASP A 41 -6.72 -17.93 -3.91
CA ASP A 41 -7.60 -18.88 -4.61
C ASP A 41 -8.66 -18.22 -5.50
N GLY A 42 -9.01 -16.95 -5.24
CA GLY A 42 -10.04 -16.19 -5.97
C GLY A 42 -9.58 -14.84 -6.53
N GLY A 43 -8.29 -14.50 -6.44
CA GLY A 43 -7.80 -13.19 -6.85
C GLY A 43 -6.42 -12.85 -6.29
N HIS A 44 -6.13 -11.55 -6.20
CA HIS A 44 -4.91 -11.07 -5.56
C HIS A 44 -5.17 -10.76 -4.10
N ASP A 45 -4.42 -11.40 -3.23
CA ASP A 45 -4.34 -11.04 -1.82
C ASP A 45 -3.33 -9.92 -1.65
N ILE A 46 -3.67 -8.94 -0.81
CA ILE A 46 -2.81 -7.80 -0.52
C ILE A 46 -2.63 -7.73 1.00
N ALA A 47 -1.41 -7.97 1.46
CA ALA A 47 -1.03 -7.68 2.83
C ALA A 47 -0.47 -6.26 2.93
N THR A 48 -0.93 -5.49 3.92
CA THR A 48 -0.50 -4.10 4.12
C THR A 48 0.28 -3.97 5.42
N ARG A 49 1.32 -3.14 5.42
CA ARG A 49 2.14 -2.89 6.61
C ARG A 49 2.56 -1.42 6.70
N ALA A 50 2.04 -0.72 7.70
CA ALA A 50 2.44 0.65 7.99
C ALA A 50 3.71 0.70 8.83
N HIS A 51 4.70 1.47 8.38
CA HIS A 51 5.98 1.66 9.07
C HIS A 51 6.13 3.04 9.69
N SER A 52 5.23 3.97 9.38
CA SER A 52 5.23 5.33 9.94
C SER A 52 3.86 5.74 10.49
N ARG A 53 3.81 6.91 11.13
CA ARG A 53 2.53 7.51 11.57
C ARG A 53 1.65 7.84 10.36
N LEU A 54 2.23 8.33 9.27
CA LEU A 54 1.50 8.68 8.05
C LEU A 54 0.87 7.44 7.42
N GLY A 55 1.63 6.35 7.28
CA GLY A 55 1.11 5.08 6.76
C GLY A 55 -0.01 4.48 7.61
N ARG A 56 0.09 4.59 8.94
CA ARG A 56 -1.01 4.17 9.85
C ARG A 56 -2.26 4.99 9.65
N THR A 57 -2.12 6.30 9.46
CA THR A 57 -3.27 7.18 9.16
C THR A 57 -3.94 6.80 7.84
N TRP A 58 -3.17 6.49 6.79
CA TRP A 58 -3.73 6.03 5.52
C TRP A 58 -4.51 4.72 5.66
N LEU A 59 -3.96 3.71 6.34
CA LEU A 59 -4.67 2.45 6.55
C LEU A 59 -5.98 2.63 7.31
N ALA A 60 -5.97 3.43 8.38
CA ALA A 60 -7.18 3.72 9.15
C ALA A 60 -8.26 4.43 8.31
N GLN A 61 -7.87 5.27 7.34
CA GLN A 61 -8.79 5.92 6.41
C GLN A 61 -9.42 4.91 5.45
N LEU A 62 -8.61 4.01 4.87
CA LEU A 62 -9.08 2.96 3.96
C LEU A 62 -10.03 1.98 4.65
N GLU A 63 -9.73 1.56 5.89
CA GLU A 63 -10.62 0.71 6.69
C GLU A 63 -11.94 1.41 7.06
N GLY A 64 -11.92 2.75 7.17
CA GLY A 64 -13.11 3.57 7.37
C GLY A 64 -13.97 3.70 6.12
N GLU A 65 -13.36 3.68 4.93
CA GLU A 65 -14.01 3.76 3.62
C GLU A 65 -14.56 2.40 3.15
N ASP A 66 -13.84 1.31 3.40
CA ASP A 66 -14.23 -0.06 2.98
C ASP A 66 -15.45 -0.59 3.77
N ARG A 67 -15.77 0.06 4.89
CA ARG A 67 -16.96 -0.24 5.71
C ARG A 67 -18.18 0.63 5.36
N ASP A 68 -18.17 1.37 4.25
CA ASP A 68 -19.39 1.93 3.67
C ASP A 68 -20.19 0.81 2.96
N PRO A 69 -21.32 0.33 3.52
CA PRO A 69 -22.09 -0.76 2.94
C PRO A 69 -22.65 -0.43 1.54
N ALA A 70 -22.62 0.84 1.10
CA ALA A 70 -23.09 1.25 -0.21
C ALA A 70 -22.11 0.93 -1.37
N ARG A 71 -20.85 0.54 -1.10
CA ARG A 71 -19.84 0.24 -2.14
C ARG A 71 -19.43 -1.24 -2.23
N GLY A 72 -19.78 -2.08 -1.26
CA GLY A 72 -19.43 -3.51 -1.23
C GLY A 72 -20.42 -4.40 -1.99
N GLY A 73 -20.34 -4.41 -3.31
CA GLY A 73 -21.03 -5.42 -4.14
C GLY A 73 -20.26 -6.74 -4.15
N GLY A 74 -20.81 -7.78 -3.53
CA GLY A 74 -20.27 -9.14 -3.64
C GLY A 74 -20.59 -10.03 -2.44
N ALA A 75 -21.81 -10.57 -2.40
CA ALA A 75 -22.18 -11.60 -1.45
C ALA A 75 -21.40 -12.90 -1.68
N SER A 76 -20.83 -13.47 -0.62
CA SER A 76 -20.88 -14.90 -0.34
C SER A 76 -20.48 -15.12 1.12
N ARG A 77 -21.48 -15.37 1.96
CA ARG A 77 -21.27 -16.15 3.17
C ARG A 77 -22.07 -17.42 3.00
N GLU A 78 -21.32 -18.48 2.78
CA GLU A 78 -21.80 -19.84 2.68
C GLU A 78 -22.51 -20.26 3.98
N VAL A 79 -23.48 -21.12 3.73
CA VAL A 79 -24.33 -21.84 4.67
C VAL A 79 -23.47 -22.70 5.59
N SER A 80 -23.80 -22.71 6.88
CA SER A 80 -23.63 -23.91 7.72
C SER A 80 -24.73 -23.98 8.77
#